data_AF-A0AAW8EMK9-F1
#
_entry.id   AF-A0AAW8EMK9-F1
#
_cell.length_a   1.000
_cell.length_b   1.000
_cell.length_c   1.000
_cell.angle_alpha   90.00
_cell.angle_beta   90.00
_cell.angle_gamma   90.00
#
_symmetry.space_group_name_H-M   'P 1'
#
loop_
_entity.id
_entity.type
_entity.pdbx_description
1 polymer ?
#
loop_
_entity_poly.entity_id
_entity_poly.type
_entity_poly.pdbx_seq_one_letter_code
_entity_poly.pdbx_strand_id
1 'polypeptide(L)'
;MQTTINLLDTALAQQPAPFWTEKLKLSRGALHTAKARGHLSPAIAGALAEELGQDAKEWIVIAALESERDSACKTRMVKRMGKVLML
;
A
#
# COMPACT_ATOMS: atom_id res chain seq x y z
N MET A 1 8.99 -9.88 2.55
CA MET A 1 7.71 -9.38 2.01
C MET A 1 7.51 -7.93 2.40
N GLN A 2 7.60 -7.04 1.42
CA GLN A 2 7.19 -5.66 1.56
C GLN A 2 5.67 -5.61 1.80
N THR A 3 5.22 -4.71 2.67
CA THR A 3 3.79 -4.48 2.94
C THR A 3 3.42 -3.03 2.71
N THR A 4 2.15 -2.76 2.39
CA THR A 4 1.72 -1.36 2.19
C THR A 4 1.81 -0.51 3.46
N ILE A 5 1.82 -1.14 4.64
CA ILE A 5 2.10 -0.44 5.89
C ILE A 5 3.57 -0.02 5.97
N ASN A 6 4.50 -0.83 5.48
CA ASN A 6 5.91 -0.39 5.38
C ASN A 6 6.07 0.80 4.42
N LEU A 7 5.30 0.83 3.31
CA LEU A 7 5.26 2.00 2.43
C LEU A 7 4.75 3.24 3.17
N LEU A 8 3.65 3.09 3.92
CA LEU A 8 3.10 4.17 4.74
C LEU A 8 4.09 4.65 5.79
N ASP A 9 4.73 3.75 6.53
CA ASP A 9 5.71 4.12 7.56
C ASP A 9 6.92 4.84 6.94
N THR A 10 7.37 4.41 5.75
CA THR A 10 8.43 5.09 4.99
C THR A 10 8.03 6.52 4.62
N ALA A 11 6.80 6.71 4.15
CA ALA A 11 6.28 8.04 3.87
C ALA A 11 6.19 8.91 5.13
N LEU A 12 5.70 8.34 6.23
CA LEU A 12 5.54 9.03 7.51
C LEU A 12 6.87 9.44 8.16
N ALA A 13 7.95 8.73 7.83
CA ALA A 13 9.30 9.13 8.22
C ALA A 13 9.81 10.39 7.46
N GLN A 14 9.30 10.67 6.26
CA GLN A 14 9.67 11.85 5.47
C GLN A 14 8.79 13.06 5.76
N GLN A 15 7.48 12.84 5.87
CA GLN A 15 6.49 13.89 6.10
C GLN A 15 5.32 13.38 6.95
N PRO A 16 4.69 14.21 7.79
CA PRO A 16 3.63 13.75 8.68
C PRO A 16 2.32 13.42 7.94
N ALA A 17 1.43 12.65 8.59
CA ALA A 17 0.18 12.20 7.98
C ALA A 17 -0.72 13.32 7.40
N PRO A 18 -0.83 14.53 8.00
CA PRO A 18 -1.59 15.63 7.40
C PRO A 18 -1.04 16.09 6.05
N PHE A 19 0.29 16.14 5.89
CA PHE A 19 0.93 16.48 4.62
C PHE A 19 0.50 15.50 3.53
N TRP A 20 0.62 14.20 3.77
CA TRP A 20 0.23 13.17 2.80
C TRP A 20 -1.27 13.16 2.51
N THR A 21 -2.09 13.42 3.54
CA THR A 21 -3.54 13.53 3.37
C THR A 21 -3.90 14.66 2.42
N GLU A 22 -3.28 15.84 2.58
CA GLU A 22 -3.50 16.98 1.70
C GLU A 22 -2.93 16.74 0.30
N LYS A 23 -1.67 16.31 0.23
CA LYS A 23 -0.92 16.04 -0.99
C LYS A 23 -1.65 15.03 -1.89
N LEU A 24 -2.17 13.95 -1.31
CA LEU A 24 -2.90 12.90 -2.02
C LEU A 24 -4.42 13.16 -2.10
N LYS A 25 -4.89 14.33 -1.65
CA LYS A 25 -6.31 14.74 -1.66
C LYS A 25 -7.25 13.73 -0.98
N LEU A 26 -6.81 13.18 0.14
CA LEU A 26 -7.55 12.18 0.91
C LEU A 26 -8.46 12.83 1.95
N SER A 27 -9.45 12.07 2.41
CA SER A 27 -10.22 12.47 3.59
C SER A 27 -9.34 12.40 4.85
N ARG A 28 -9.62 13.25 5.85
CA ARG A 28 -8.83 13.33 7.11
C ARG A 28 -8.63 11.99 7.82
N GLY A 29 -9.57 11.06 7.68
CA GLY A 29 -9.51 9.74 8.33
C GLY A 29 -8.92 8.63 7.46
N ALA A 30 -8.55 8.89 6.20
CA ALA A 30 -8.19 7.84 5.24
C ALA A 30 -6.96 7.04 5.70
N LEU A 31 -5.86 7.72 6.05
CA LEU A 31 -4.63 7.06 6.49
C LEU A 31 -4.80 6.36 7.84
N HIS A 32 -5.55 6.98 8.77
CA HIS A 32 -5.88 6.34 10.05
C HIS A 32 -6.69 5.05 9.85
N THR A 33 -7.70 5.10 8.98
CA THR A 33 -8.54 3.92 8.66
C THR A 33 -7.72 2.82 8.00
N ALA A 34 -6.81 3.17 7.09
CA ALA A 34 -5.92 2.21 6.46
C ALA A 34 -4.99 1.53 7.49
N LYS A 35 -4.40 2.31 8.40
CA LYS A 35 -3.56 1.78 9.48
C LYS A 35 -4.34 0.86 10.42
N ALA A 36 -5.57 1.22 10.77
CA ALA A 36 -6.45 0.38 11.59
C ALA A 36 -6.83 -0.94 10.90
N ARG A 37 -6.95 -0.94 9.57
CA ARG A 37 -7.19 -2.16 8.75
C ARG A 37 -5.92 -2.98 8.50
N GLY A 38 -4.74 -2.41 8.73
CA GLY A 38 -3.46 -3.07 8.51
C GLY A 38 -2.99 -3.10 7.05
N HIS A 39 -3.63 -2.35 6.15
CA HIS A 39 -3.19 -2.21 4.76
C HIS A 39 -3.74 -0.92 4.12
N LEU A 40 -3.06 -0.42 3.08
CA LEU A 40 -3.55 0.65 2.22
C LEU A 40 -4.54 0.10 1.17
N SER A 41 -5.36 0.99 0.59
CA SER A 41 -6.09 0.65 -0.63
C SER A 41 -5.14 0.72 -1.84
N PRO A 42 -5.45 0.03 -2.96
CA PRO A 42 -4.60 0.09 -4.15
C PRO A 42 -4.35 1.52 -4.66
N ALA A 43 -5.39 2.37 -4.65
CA ALA A 43 -5.25 3.77 -5.05
C ALA A 43 -4.31 4.57 -4.15
N ILE A 44 -4.40 4.41 -2.82
CA ILE A 44 -3.52 5.12 -1.88
C ILE A 44 -2.09 4.59 -2.00
N ALA A 45 -1.90 3.27 -2.10
CA ALA A 45 -0.58 2.67 -2.24
C ALA A 45 0.13 3.13 -3.53
N GLY A 46 -0.57 3.11 -4.68
CA GLY A 46 -0.02 3.59 -5.94
C GLY A 46 0.37 5.07 -5.90
N ALA A 47 -0.54 5.93 -5.43
CA ALA A 47 -0.27 7.37 -5.38
C ALA A 47 0.87 7.72 -4.39
N LEU A 48 0.95 7.03 -3.25
CA LEU A 48 2.04 7.22 -2.31
C LEU A 48 3.38 6.72 -2.85
N ALA A 49 3.38 5.58 -3.57
CA ALA A 49 4.57 5.06 -4.23
C ALA A 49 5.11 6.02 -5.28
N GLU A 50 4.26 6.64 -6.10
CA GLU A 50 4.68 7.65 -7.08
C GLU A 50 5.41 8.82 -6.42
N GLU A 51 4.85 9.37 -5.34
CA GLU A 51 5.47 10.47 -4.61
C GLU A 51 6.79 10.08 -3.92
N LEU A 52 6.97 8.78 -3.63
CA LEU A 52 8.21 8.24 -3.08
C LEU A 52 9.21 7.77 -4.15
N GLY A 53 8.89 7.95 -5.44
CA GLY A 53 9.73 7.52 -6.56
C GLY A 53 9.83 6.01 -6.73
N GLN A 54 8.82 5.26 -6.27
CA GLN A 54 8.72 3.80 -6.38
C GLN A 54 7.72 3.39 -7.49
N ASP A 55 7.72 2.12 -7.90
CA ASP A 55 6.80 1.64 -8.94
C ASP A 55 5.36 1.55 -8.42
N ALA A 56 4.51 2.44 -8.91
CA ALA A 56 3.10 2.51 -8.54
C ALA A 56 2.33 1.21 -8.83
N LYS A 57 2.63 0.54 -9.96
CA LYS A 57 1.92 -0.67 -10.38
C LYS A 57 2.24 -1.83 -9.45
N GLU A 58 3.48 -1.95 -9.02
CA GLU A 58 3.88 -2.96 -8.03
C GLU A 58 3.12 -2.78 -6.71
N TRP A 59 3.08 -1.54 -6.20
CA TRP A 59 2.38 -1.24 -4.96
C TRP A 59 0.86 -1.38 -5.03
N ILE A 60 0.26 -1.10 -6.19
CA ILE A 60 -1.15 -1.38 -6.46
C ILE A 60 -1.42 -2.89 -6.35
N VAL A 61 -0.55 -3.73 -6.91
CA VAL A 61 -0.69 -5.20 -6.86
C VAL A 61 -0.52 -5.72 -5.44
N ILE A 62 0.48 -5.23 -4.69
CA ILE A 62 0.69 -5.60 -3.29
C ILE A 62 -0.56 -5.27 -2.46
N ALA A 63 -1.06 -4.03 -2.57
CA ALA A 63 -2.25 -3.58 -1.85
C ALA A 63 -3.50 -4.42 -2.20
N ALA A 64 -3.68 -4.76 -3.49
CA ALA A 64 -4.79 -5.58 -3.93
C ALA A 64 -4.74 -6.97 -3.27
N LEU A 65 -3.56 -7.61 -3.26
CA LEU A 65 -3.37 -8.91 -2.61
C LEU A 65 -3.55 -8.85 -1.09
N GLU A 66 -3.08 -7.80 -0.42
CA GLU A 66 -3.28 -7.62 1.03
C GLU A 66 -4.77 -7.47 1.39
N SER A 67 -5.52 -6.73 0.58
CA SER A 67 -6.95 -6.49 0.79
C SER A 67 -7.86 -7.67 0.43
N GLU A 68 -7.33 -8.65 -0.31
CA GLU A 68 -8.09 -9.79 -0.79
C GLU A 68 -8.44 -10.74 0.36
N ARG A 69 -9.63 -11.35 0.31
CA ARG A 69 -10.03 -12.33 1.32
C ARG A 69 -9.19 -13.59 1.21
N ASP A 70 -8.96 -14.23 2.35
CA ASP A 70 -8.21 -15.48 2.37
C ASP A 70 -8.91 -16.57 1.57
N SER A 71 -8.15 -17.13 0.62
CA SER A 71 -8.62 -18.15 -0.29
C SER A 71 -7.43 -18.90 -0.88
N ALA A 72 -7.69 -20.08 -1.44
CA ALA A 72 -6.70 -20.81 -2.22
C ALA A 72 -6.22 -19.99 -3.44
N CYS A 73 -7.10 -19.14 -4.00
CA CYS A 73 -6.74 -18.24 -5.10
C CYS A 73 -5.71 -17.19 -4.66
N LYS A 74 -5.97 -16.48 -3.54
CA LYS A 74 -5.04 -15.51 -2.95
C LYS A 74 -3.69 -16.14 -2.65
N THR A 75 -3.69 -17.31 -2.00
CA THR A 75 -2.46 -18.05 -1.67
C THR A 75 -1.61 -18.33 -2.91
N ARG A 76 -2.24 -18.81 -3.99
CA ARG A 76 -1.57 -19.07 -5.27
C ARG A 76 -1.03 -17.77 -5.89
N MET A 77 -1.78 -16.68 -5.83
CA MET A 77 -1.36 -15.38 -6.37
C MET A 77 -0.23 -14.74 -5.60
N VAL A 78 -0.26 -14.73 -4.27
CA VAL A 78 0.84 -14.26 -3.43
C VAL A 78 2.13 -15.04 -3.76
N LYS A 79 2.05 -16.37 -3.86
CA LYS A 79 3.22 -17.19 -4.24
C LYS A 79 3.75 -16.87 -5.65
N ARG A 80 2.86 -16.59 -6.61
CA ARG A 80 3.26 -16.23 -7.98
C ARG A 80 3.88 -14.85 -8.02
N MET A 81 3.24 -13.87 -7.38
CA MET A 81 3.67 -12.48 -7.39
C MET A 81 4.94 -12.26 -6.56
N GLY A 82 5.19 -13.02 -5.50
CA GLY A 82 6.46 -12.94 -4.78
C GLY A 82 7.69 -13.21 -5.66
N LYS A 83 7.55 -14.05 -6.69
CA LYS A 83 8.63 -14.28 -7.69
C LYS A 83 8.83 -13.13 -8.65
N VAL A 84 7.79 -12.32 -8.89
CA VAL A 84 7.78 -11.23 -9.87
C VAL A 84 8.17 -9.91 -9.21
N LEU A 85 7.65 -9.65 -8.01
CA LEU A 85 7.82 -8.42 -7.23
C LEU A 85 9.05 -8.47 -6.30
N MET A 86 9.90 -9.50 -6.40
CA MET A 86 11.05 -9.75 -5.50
C MET A 86 10.70 -9.66 -4.00
N LEU A 87 9.52 -10.15 -3.60
CA LEU A 87 9.01 -10.08 -2.21
C LEU A 87 9.50 -11.19 -1.28
#